data_AF-A0A926V2A6-F1
#
_entry.id   AF-A0A926V2A6-F1
#
_cell.length_a   1.000
_cell.length_b   1.000
_cell.length_c   1.000
_cell.angle_alpha   90.00
_cell.angle_beta   90.00
_cell.angle_gamma   90.00
#
_symmetry.space_group_name_H-M   'P 1'
#
loop_
_entity.id
_entity.type
_entity.pdbx_description
1 polymer ?
#
loop_
_entity_poly.entity_id
_entity_poly.type
_entity_poly.pdbx_seq_one_letter_code
_entity_poly.pdbx_strand_id
1 'polypeptide(L)'
;MKDNSLVYLDNVSKIYGGGNAEVYAARDVTLAVKPGEFFSLLGSSGSGKTTTLRMIGGFEIPERGTVYLGGEDVTMLPPYRREVHTVFQSYALFPHMTVAENIAYPLKIAGVPRHEIAERVQDSLKMFRIPGFGDRRPSQLSGGQQQRVALARALISRPKVLLLDEPLSALDAKIREEVRQELRELQRQTNLTFIYVTHDQEEALALSDRIAVMHNGRVEQVGTPFNIYNQPTSLFVAQFVGKANFLTGRLLGVDGDIATVEVNGRPLKAIAPTSPLQPDATVTLMIRPERLRLNPAEGMENAIAGKLTHVTYIGQLLEASVETPLGSLRVTQLGNALGNDLSERSPSAETFHVGWNAADCLVLPFS
;
A
#
# COMPACT_ATOMS: atom_id res chain seq x y z
N MET A 1 13.24 17.48 7.95
CA MET A 1 12.01 16.69 7.64
C MET A 1 10.81 17.13 8.47
N LYS A 2 10.97 17.50 9.75
CA LYS A 2 9.89 17.99 10.63
C LYS A 2 9.22 19.30 10.17
N ASP A 3 9.99 20.24 9.61
CA ASP A 3 9.53 21.60 9.32
C ASP A 3 8.56 21.75 8.13
N ASN A 4 8.22 20.67 7.41
CA ASN A 4 7.30 20.75 6.26
C ASN A 4 6.27 19.60 6.21
N SER A 5 6.07 18.90 7.33
CA SER A 5 5.09 17.82 7.47
C SER A 5 3.89 18.29 8.27
N LEU A 6 2.69 17.95 7.80
CA LEU A 6 1.45 18.16 8.56
C LEU A 6 1.30 17.13 9.68
N VAL A 7 1.71 15.88 9.45
CA VAL A 7 1.77 14.84 10.48
C VAL A 7 3.20 14.36 10.58
N TYR A 8 3.75 14.37 11.79
CA TYR A 8 5.08 13.84 12.07
C TYR A 8 5.04 12.94 13.30
N LEU A 9 5.48 11.70 13.13
CA LEU A 9 5.74 10.77 14.21
C LEU A 9 7.25 10.76 14.45
N ASP A 10 7.66 11.03 15.68
CA ASP A 10 9.05 11.04 16.10
C ASP A 10 9.32 9.86 17.01
N ASN A 11 9.88 8.78 16.44
CA ASN A 11 10.27 7.56 17.15
C ASN A 11 9.19 6.99 18.07
N VAL A 12 7.93 7.00 17.61
CA VAL A 12 6.81 6.58 18.47
C VAL A 12 6.82 5.07 18.68
N SER A 13 6.60 4.65 19.92
CA SER A 13 6.46 3.23 20.26
C SER A 13 5.17 3.00 21.02
N LYS A 14 4.47 1.92 20.64
CA LYS A 14 3.28 1.42 21.34
C LYS A 14 3.50 -0.03 21.76
N ILE A 15 3.36 -0.29 23.05
CA ILE A 15 3.51 -1.59 23.68
C ILE A 15 2.17 -1.96 24.32
N TYR A 16 1.66 -3.14 23.98
CA TYR A 16 0.52 -3.72 24.69
C TYR A 16 1.00 -4.82 25.63
N GLY A 17 0.52 -4.78 26.87
CA GLY A 17 0.76 -5.80 27.88
C GLY A 17 -0.41 -6.77 27.99
N GLY A 18 -0.12 -8.07 28.02
CA GLY A 18 -1.08 -9.13 28.31
C GLY A 18 -0.37 -10.44 28.64
N GLY A 19 -0.28 -10.80 29.92
CA GLY A 19 0.46 -11.98 30.41
C GLY A 19 1.96 -11.70 30.67
N ASN A 20 2.82 -12.69 30.40
CA ASN A 20 4.28 -12.63 30.66
C ASN A 20 5.12 -12.01 29.53
N ALA A 21 4.51 -11.39 28.52
CA ALA A 21 5.24 -10.82 27.38
C ALA A 21 4.70 -9.44 26.96
N GLU A 22 5.63 -8.53 26.65
CA GLU A 22 5.35 -7.23 26.03
C GLU A 22 5.32 -7.38 24.51
N VAL A 23 4.26 -6.88 23.86
CA VAL A 23 4.15 -6.88 22.40
C VAL A 23 4.27 -5.46 21.88
N TYR A 24 5.32 -5.20 21.10
CA TYR A 24 5.50 -3.95 20.38
C TYR A 24 4.58 -3.92 19.16
N ALA A 25 3.45 -3.22 19.28
CA ALA A 25 2.57 -2.97 18.15
C ALA A 25 3.09 -1.84 17.24
N ALA A 26 3.87 -0.91 17.80
CA ALA A 26 4.67 0.04 17.04
C ALA A 26 6.03 0.19 17.75
N ARG A 27 7.13 0.21 16.99
CA ARG A 27 8.48 0.27 17.54
C ARG A 27 9.33 1.28 16.77
N ASP A 28 9.66 2.37 17.46
CA ASP A 28 10.51 3.46 16.95
C ASP A 28 10.01 4.01 15.59
N VAL A 29 8.68 4.13 15.42
CA VAL A 29 8.07 4.55 14.17
C VAL A 29 8.33 6.04 13.95
N THR A 30 9.10 6.35 12.90
CA THR A 30 9.33 7.72 12.43
C THR A 30 8.75 7.90 11.05
N LEU A 31 7.78 8.82 10.91
CA LEU A 31 7.01 9.02 9.68
C LEU A 31 6.69 10.51 9.51
N ALA A 32 6.74 10.99 8.26
CA ALA A 32 6.37 12.36 7.92
C ALA A 32 5.41 12.39 6.72
N VAL A 33 4.24 12.98 6.94
CA VAL A 33 3.18 13.16 5.93
C VAL A 33 3.05 14.64 5.62
N LYS A 34 3.09 14.97 4.33
CA LYS A 34 3.01 16.34 3.81
C LYS A 34 1.54 16.80 3.74
N PRO A 35 1.28 18.13 3.83
CA PRO A 35 -0.04 18.65 3.56
C PRO A 35 -0.54 18.25 2.15
N GLY A 36 -1.80 17.83 2.04
CA GLY A 36 -2.42 17.44 0.77
C GLY A 36 -1.91 16.11 0.19
N GLU A 37 -1.18 15.31 0.96
CA GLU A 37 -0.68 13.99 0.54
C GLU A 37 -1.73 12.90 0.78
N PHE A 38 -1.90 11.98 -0.16
CA PHE A 38 -2.53 10.68 0.08
C PHE A 38 -1.45 9.69 0.50
N PHE A 39 -1.33 9.47 1.81
CA PHE A 39 -0.30 8.62 2.40
C PHE A 39 -0.88 7.30 2.88
N SER A 40 -0.33 6.17 2.45
CA SER A 40 -0.80 4.86 2.90
C SER A 40 0.15 4.18 3.88
N LEU A 41 -0.42 3.57 4.92
CA LEU A 41 0.22 2.56 5.74
C LEU A 41 -0.17 1.19 5.16
N LEU A 42 0.80 0.46 4.62
CA LEU A 42 0.62 -0.85 4.00
C LEU A 42 1.37 -1.92 4.81
N GLY A 43 0.80 -3.10 4.96
CA GLY A 43 1.41 -4.17 5.76
C GLY A 43 0.44 -5.29 6.07
N SER A 44 0.95 -6.45 6.48
CA SER A 44 0.12 -7.59 6.89
C SER A 44 -0.71 -7.31 8.13
N SER A 45 -1.66 -8.20 8.45
CA SER A 45 -2.37 -8.13 9.73
C SER A 45 -1.38 -8.18 10.90
N GLY A 46 -1.59 -7.35 11.92
CA GLY A 46 -0.70 -7.25 13.08
C GLY A 46 0.59 -6.44 12.87
N SER A 47 0.83 -5.85 11.69
CA SER A 47 2.05 -5.08 11.43
C SER A 47 2.15 -3.71 12.12
N GLY A 48 1.10 -3.27 12.83
CA GLY A 48 1.09 -2.02 13.60
C GLY A 48 0.41 -0.81 12.94
N LYS A 49 -0.20 -0.98 11.76
CA LYS A 49 -0.83 0.11 10.98
C LYS A 49 -1.95 0.81 11.75
N THR A 50 -2.96 0.05 12.19
CA THR A 50 -4.11 0.58 12.92
C THR A 50 -3.69 1.21 14.24
N THR A 51 -2.72 0.63 14.95
CA THR A 51 -2.14 1.22 16.16
C THR A 51 -1.49 2.56 15.85
N THR A 52 -0.70 2.64 14.78
CA THR A 52 -0.06 3.88 14.32
C THR A 52 -1.10 4.94 13.96
N LEU A 53 -2.15 4.57 13.22
CA LEU A 53 -3.27 5.44 12.88
C LEU A 53 -4.01 5.95 14.13
N ARG A 54 -4.26 5.07 15.10
CA ARG A 54 -4.92 5.42 16.37
C ARG A 54 -4.07 6.35 17.23
N MET A 55 -2.75 6.22 17.20
CA MET A 55 -1.86 7.19 17.86
C MET A 55 -1.92 8.56 17.22
N ILE A 56 -2.09 8.67 15.90
CA ILE A 56 -2.32 9.95 15.21
C ILE A 56 -3.70 10.52 15.59
N GLY A 57 -4.72 9.67 15.63
CA GLY A 57 -6.09 10.03 16.02
C GLY A 57 -6.29 10.34 17.51
N GLY A 58 -5.32 10.01 18.36
CA GLY A 58 -5.38 10.17 19.82
C GLY A 58 -6.19 9.11 20.55
N PHE A 59 -6.56 8.03 19.87
CA PHE A 59 -7.23 6.88 20.49
C PHE A 59 -6.24 5.98 21.25
N GLU A 60 -4.95 6.12 20.96
CA GLU A 60 -3.86 5.45 21.66
C GLU A 60 -2.79 6.48 22.02
N ILE A 61 -2.21 6.32 23.22
CA ILE A 61 -1.07 7.14 23.68
C ILE A 61 0.19 6.29 23.54
N PRO A 62 1.23 6.74 22.83
CA PRO A 62 2.50 6.02 22.77
C PRO A 62 3.21 6.01 24.13
N GLU A 63 3.91 4.93 24.47
CA GLU A 63 4.78 4.91 25.66
C GLU A 63 6.08 5.68 25.45
N ARG A 64 6.51 5.88 24.19
CA ARG A 64 7.71 6.65 23.83
C ARG A 64 7.51 7.43 22.54
N GLY A 65 8.30 8.48 22.37
CA GLY A 65 8.27 9.34 21.18
C GLY A 65 7.15 10.38 21.24
N THR A 66 6.98 11.11 20.14
CA THR A 66 6.07 12.27 20.09
C THR A 66 5.28 12.29 18.79
N VAL A 67 4.01 12.66 18.88
CA VAL A 67 3.11 12.86 17.73
C VAL A 67 2.92 14.35 17.52
N TYR A 68 3.25 14.85 16.34
CA TYR A 68 3.06 16.24 15.96
C TYR A 68 1.99 16.37 14.86
N LEU A 69 1.11 17.36 15.01
CA LEU A 69 0.15 17.80 14.00
C LEU A 69 0.34 19.29 13.73
N GLY A 70 0.64 19.66 12.49
CA GLY A 70 0.87 21.07 12.11
C GLY A 70 1.98 21.75 12.89
N GLY A 71 2.97 20.99 13.37
CA GLY A 71 4.07 21.48 14.21
C GLY A 71 3.79 21.46 15.72
N GLU A 72 2.54 21.25 16.14
CA GLU A 72 2.16 21.17 17.56
C GLU A 72 2.29 19.74 18.08
N ASP A 73 2.85 19.57 19.29
CA ASP A 73 2.83 18.28 19.98
C ASP A 73 1.41 17.98 20.46
N VAL A 74 0.82 16.92 19.92
CA VAL A 74 -0.54 16.47 20.26
C VAL A 74 -0.55 15.16 21.03
N THR A 75 0.60 14.66 21.46
CA THR A 75 0.78 13.30 22.01
C THR A 75 -0.22 12.98 23.11
N MET A 76 -0.42 13.91 24.05
CA MET A 76 -1.34 13.77 25.18
C MET A 76 -2.73 14.37 24.93
N LEU A 77 -2.98 14.96 23.76
CA LEU A 77 -4.29 15.51 23.42
C LEU A 77 -5.28 14.38 23.12
N PRO A 78 -6.49 14.41 23.70
CA PRO A 78 -7.53 13.44 23.39
C PRO A 78 -8.08 13.65 21.97
N PRO A 79 -8.75 12.64 21.37
CA PRO A 79 -9.21 12.69 19.98
C PRO A 79 -10.02 13.93 19.61
N TYR A 80 -10.93 14.37 20.48
CA TYR A 80 -11.82 15.50 20.22
C TYR A 80 -11.13 16.87 20.23
N ARG A 81 -9.86 16.95 20.66
CA ARG A 81 -9.03 18.16 20.59
C ARG A 81 -8.03 18.14 19.44
N ARG A 82 -7.98 17.07 18.64
CA ARG A 82 -7.10 16.98 17.48
C ARG A 82 -7.87 17.41 16.23
N GLU A 83 -7.22 18.17 15.35
CA GLU A 83 -7.80 18.63 14.08
C GLU A 83 -7.81 17.52 13.00
N VAL A 84 -8.22 16.31 13.40
CA VAL A 84 -8.27 15.11 12.56
C VAL A 84 -9.63 14.44 12.69
N HIS A 85 -10.06 13.76 11.64
CA HIS A 85 -11.24 12.89 11.70
C HIS A 85 -10.87 11.48 11.27
N THR A 86 -11.45 10.47 11.94
CA THR A 86 -11.20 9.06 11.66
C THR A 86 -12.46 8.39 11.14
N VAL A 87 -12.32 7.66 10.03
CA VAL A 87 -13.32 6.73 9.51
C VAL A 87 -12.83 5.32 9.81
N PHE A 88 -13.54 4.65 10.71
CA PHE A 88 -13.24 3.28 11.12
C PHE A 88 -13.76 2.26 10.11
N GLN A 89 -13.21 1.04 10.16
CA GLN A 89 -13.58 -0.09 9.30
C GLN A 89 -15.08 -0.41 9.28
N SER A 90 -15.78 -0.29 10.42
CA SER A 90 -17.24 -0.52 10.51
C SER A 90 -18.08 0.73 10.21
N TYR A 91 -17.45 1.80 9.68
CA TYR A 91 -18.01 3.14 9.44
C TYR A 91 -18.51 3.88 10.69
N ALA A 92 -18.78 3.17 11.79
CA ALA A 92 -19.28 3.67 13.06
C ALA A 92 -20.46 4.65 12.90
N LEU A 93 -21.38 4.38 11.96
CA LEU A 93 -22.60 5.18 11.79
C LEU A 93 -23.54 4.94 12.98
N PHE A 94 -24.20 6.00 13.45
CA PHE A 94 -25.17 5.90 14.52
C PHE A 94 -26.46 5.29 13.97
N PRO A 95 -26.83 4.05 14.34
CA PRO A 95 -27.92 3.31 13.68
C PRO A 95 -29.30 3.89 13.99
N HIS A 96 -29.42 4.64 15.08
CA HIS A 96 -30.65 5.30 15.53
C HIS A 96 -30.85 6.68 14.90
N MET A 97 -29.85 7.23 14.19
CA MET A 97 -29.91 8.51 13.50
C MET A 97 -30.13 8.32 12.00
N THR A 98 -30.78 9.29 11.34
CA THR A 98 -30.85 9.33 9.88
C THR A 98 -29.48 9.65 9.26
N VAL A 99 -29.36 9.54 7.94
CA VAL A 99 -28.16 9.95 7.21
C VAL A 99 -27.86 11.43 7.43
N ALA A 100 -28.86 12.30 7.31
CA ALA A 100 -28.69 13.74 7.54
C ALA A 100 -28.23 14.03 8.97
N GLU A 101 -28.77 13.31 9.96
CA GLU A 101 -28.38 13.45 11.36
C GLU A 101 -26.96 12.94 11.64
N ASN A 102 -26.58 11.81 11.03
CA ASN A 102 -25.21 11.29 11.08
C ASN A 102 -24.22 12.32 10.54
N ILE A 103 -24.50 12.87 9.36
CA ILE A 103 -23.64 13.88 8.72
C ILE A 103 -23.60 15.17 9.55
N ALA A 104 -24.74 15.63 10.08
CA ALA A 104 -24.82 16.86 10.88
C ALA A 104 -24.15 16.77 12.26
N TYR A 105 -23.92 15.56 12.78
CA TYR A 105 -23.52 15.33 14.17
C TYR A 105 -22.28 16.12 14.61
N PRO A 106 -21.17 16.16 13.86
CA PRO A 106 -20.00 16.95 14.24
C PRO A 106 -20.28 18.46 14.34
N LEU A 107 -21.10 19.01 13.43
CA LEU A 107 -21.50 20.42 13.47
C LEU A 107 -22.37 20.75 14.68
N LYS A 108 -23.25 19.83 15.09
CA LYS A 108 -24.08 19.97 16.29
C LYS A 108 -23.21 20.04 17.55
N ILE A 109 -22.19 19.19 17.67
CA ILE A 109 -21.23 19.23 18.78
C ILE A 109 -20.44 20.54 18.79
N ALA A 110 -20.04 21.03 17.60
CA ALA A 110 -19.33 22.30 17.45
C ALA A 110 -20.22 23.54 17.69
N GLY A 111 -21.52 23.38 17.95
CA GLY A 111 -22.43 24.49 18.25
C GLY A 111 -22.80 25.34 17.03
N VAL A 112 -22.67 24.81 15.81
CA VAL A 112 -22.99 25.54 14.57
C VAL A 112 -24.50 25.86 14.51
N PRO A 113 -24.91 27.07 14.06
CA PRO A 113 -26.32 27.43 13.95
C PRO A 113 -27.13 26.47 13.05
N ARG A 114 -28.37 26.15 13.45
CA ARG A 114 -29.21 25.15 12.74
C ARG A 114 -29.41 25.44 11.25
N HIS A 115 -29.51 26.71 10.86
CA HIS A 115 -29.72 27.09 9.45
C HIS A 115 -28.49 26.75 8.60
N GLU A 116 -27.27 27.03 9.10
CA GLU A 116 -26.02 26.64 8.42
C GLU A 116 -25.84 25.12 8.36
N ILE A 117 -26.25 24.39 9.40
CA ILE A 117 -26.16 22.92 9.41
C ILE A 117 -26.97 22.34 8.25
N ALA A 118 -28.21 22.81 8.05
CA ALA A 118 -29.07 22.28 7.00
C ALA A 118 -28.47 22.48 5.59
N GLU A 119 -27.91 23.67 5.32
CA GLU A 119 -27.24 23.98 4.05
C GLU A 119 -26.01 23.09 3.84
N ARG A 120 -25.10 23.03 4.82
CA ARG A 120 -23.88 22.21 4.72
C ARG A 120 -24.17 20.72 4.57
N VAL A 121 -25.22 20.20 5.21
CA VAL A 121 -25.65 18.80 5.05
C VAL A 121 -26.15 18.55 3.62
N GLN A 122 -26.94 19.46 3.06
CA GLN A 122 -27.43 19.33 1.67
C GLN A 122 -26.28 19.36 0.66
N ASP A 123 -25.31 20.25 0.85
CA ASP A 123 -24.12 20.31 -0.01
C ASP A 123 -23.27 19.06 0.11
N SER A 124 -23.11 18.55 1.34
CA SER A 124 -22.40 17.29 1.58
C SER A 124 -23.10 16.11 0.89
N LEU A 125 -24.43 15.99 1.00
CA LEU A 125 -25.18 14.93 0.30
C LEU A 125 -24.98 14.95 -1.23
N LYS A 126 -24.90 16.15 -1.83
CA LYS A 126 -24.60 16.31 -3.27
C LYS A 126 -23.15 15.93 -3.59
N MET A 127 -22.20 16.44 -2.81
CA MET A 127 -20.77 16.20 -2.98
C MET A 127 -20.43 14.70 -2.94
N PHE A 128 -21.04 13.96 -2.01
CA PHE A 128 -20.84 12.53 -1.84
C PHE A 128 -21.80 11.67 -2.69
N ARG A 129 -22.45 12.23 -3.72
CA ARG A 129 -23.32 11.50 -4.67
C ARG A 129 -24.40 10.66 -3.98
N ILE A 130 -24.98 11.16 -2.89
CA ILE A 130 -26.09 10.55 -2.16
C ILE A 130 -27.27 11.53 -1.97
N PRO A 131 -27.71 12.27 -3.03
CA PRO A 131 -28.85 13.16 -2.91
C PRO A 131 -30.14 12.38 -2.59
N GLY A 132 -31.00 12.95 -1.75
CA GLY A 132 -32.27 12.32 -1.35
C GLY A 132 -32.16 11.18 -0.33
N PHE A 133 -30.96 10.92 0.20
CA PHE A 133 -30.75 9.86 1.19
C PHE A 133 -30.90 10.36 2.63
N GLY A 134 -31.09 11.67 2.84
CA GLY A 134 -31.07 12.32 4.15
C GLY A 134 -31.97 11.67 5.20
N ASP A 135 -33.17 11.21 4.81
CA ASP A 135 -34.17 10.63 5.71
C ASP A 135 -33.99 9.13 5.94
N ARG A 136 -33.09 8.48 5.19
CA ARG A 136 -32.81 7.05 5.36
C ARG A 136 -32.02 6.81 6.64
N ARG A 137 -32.10 5.60 7.16
CA ARG A 137 -31.24 5.08 8.24
C ARG A 137 -30.10 4.23 7.67
N PRO A 138 -28.98 4.07 8.40
CA PRO A 138 -27.84 3.26 7.94
C PRO A 138 -28.20 1.84 7.48
N SER A 139 -29.16 1.19 8.14
CA SER A 139 -29.63 -0.16 7.78
C SER A 139 -30.33 -0.24 6.41
N GLN A 140 -30.70 0.89 5.81
CA GLN A 140 -31.35 0.98 4.49
C GLN A 140 -30.34 1.29 3.37
N LEU A 141 -29.04 1.27 3.67
CA LEU A 141 -27.96 1.64 2.76
C LEU A 141 -27.08 0.43 2.42
N SER A 142 -26.57 0.38 1.20
CA SER A 142 -25.50 -0.54 0.82
C SER A 142 -24.17 -0.17 1.52
N GLY A 143 -23.20 -1.08 1.53
CA GLY A 143 -21.88 -0.81 2.12
C GLY A 143 -21.19 0.43 1.57
N GLY A 144 -21.16 0.60 0.24
CA GLY A 144 -20.60 1.80 -0.39
C GLY A 144 -21.37 3.08 -0.06
N GLN A 145 -22.69 3.00 0.11
CA GLN A 145 -23.51 4.14 0.54
C GLN A 145 -23.23 4.50 2.00
N GLN A 146 -23.09 3.52 2.90
CA GLN A 146 -22.69 3.77 4.29
C GLN A 146 -21.31 4.42 4.37
N GLN A 147 -20.36 3.98 3.53
CA GLN A 147 -19.05 4.60 3.46
C GLN A 147 -19.13 6.07 3.01
N ARG A 148 -19.91 6.37 1.96
CA ARG A 148 -20.14 7.76 1.51
C ARG A 148 -20.70 8.63 2.63
N VAL A 149 -21.64 8.11 3.43
CA VAL A 149 -22.18 8.80 4.60
C VAL A 149 -21.11 9.02 5.67
N ALA A 150 -20.25 8.03 5.92
CA ALA A 150 -19.18 8.13 6.91
C ALA A 150 -18.11 9.16 6.52
N LEU A 151 -17.74 9.18 5.23
CA LEU A 151 -16.84 10.20 4.66
C LEU A 151 -17.48 11.59 4.72
N ALA A 152 -18.76 11.72 4.33
CA ALA A 152 -19.51 12.97 4.42
C ALA A 152 -19.54 13.53 5.85
N ARG A 153 -19.80 12.66 6.83
CA ARG A 153 -19.74 13.01 8.25
C ARG A 153 -18.34 13.43 8.68
N ALA A 154 -17.29 12.74 8.23
CA ALA A 154 -15.92 13.08 8.61
C ALA A 154 -15.43 14.39 7.99
N LEU A 155 -15.94 14.76 6.82
CA LEU A 155 -15.45 15.90 6.05
C LEU A 155 -16.27 17.18 6.21
N ILE A 156 -17.49 17.11 6.74
CA ILE A 156 -18.34 18.28 6.94
C ILE A 156 -17.69 19.36 7.84
N SER A 157 -16.84 18.95 8.78
CA SER A 157 -16.10 19.84 9.68
C SER A 157 -14.82 20.41 9.07
N ARG A 158 -14.44 19.98 7.85
CA ARG A 158 -13.19 20.35 7.15
C ARG A 158 -11.92 20.15 8.02
N PRO A 159 -11.61 18.90 8.43
CA PRO A 159 -10.42 18.62 9.24
C PRO A 159 -9.13 18.89 8.46
N LYS A 160 -7.99 19.01 9.15
CA LYS A 160 -6.68 19.10 8.48
C LYS A 160 -6.24 17.74 7.92
N VAL A 161 -6.60 16.65 8.62
CA VAL A 161 -6.23 15.28 8.25
C VAL A 161 -7.44 14.35 8.34
N LEU A 162 -7.63 13.52 7.32
CA LEU A 162 -8.57 12.42 7.33
C LEU A 162 -7.81 11.08 7.51
N LEU A 163 -8.17 10.34 8.55
CA LEU A 163 -7.63 9.03 8.89
C LEU A 163 -8.62 7.95 8.45
N LEU A 164 -8.18 6.99 7.65
CA LEU A 164 -9.03 5.96 7.06
C LEU A 164 -8.49 4.57 7.46
N ASP A 165 -9.25 3.82 8.27
CA ASP A 165 -8.84 2.50 8.79
C ASP A 165 -9.52 1.36 8.02
N GLU A 166 -8.84 0.81 7.02
CA GLU A 166 -9.33 -0.25 6.12
C GLU A 166 -10.76 -0.02 5.57
N PRO A 167 -11.08 1.19 5.05
CA PRO A 167 -12.45 1.59 4.76
C PRO A 167 -13.08 0.83 3.58
N LEU A 168 -12.29 0.07 2.81
CA LEU A 168 -12.73 -0.68 1.62
C LEU A 168 -12.80 -2.20 1.83
N SER A 169 -12.37 -2.69 3.00
CA SER A 169 -12.18 -4.13 3.27
C SER A 169 -13.47 -4.95 3.15
N ALA A 170 -14.63 -4.35 3.43
CA ALA A 170 -15.94 -5.01 3.40
C ALA A 170 -16.66 -4.93 2.03
N LEU A 171 -16.04 -4.31 1.01
CA LEU A 171 -16.65 -4.11 -0.30
C LEU A 171 -16.21 -5.18 -1.31
N ASP A 172 -17.13 -5.57 -2.21
CA ASP A 172 -16.79 -6.42 -3.36
C ASP A 172 -15.87 -5.70 -4.35
N ALA A 173 -15.21 -6.46 -5.22
CA ALA A 173 -14.17 -5.94 -6.11
C ALA A 173 -14.66 -4.81 -7.04
N LYS A 174 -15.88 -4.89 -7.57
CA LYS A 174 -16.39 -3.89 -8.52
C LYS A 174 -16.69 -2.57 -7.80
N ILE A 175 -17.39 -2.64 -6.66
CA ILE A 175 -17.70 -1.45 -5.87
C ILE A 175 -16.42 -0.85 -5.28
N ARG A 176 -15.48 -1.70 -4.86
CA ARG A 176 -14.18 -1.26 -4.35
C ARG A 176 -13.42 -0.39 -5.35
N GLU A 177 -13.36 -0.80 -6.61
CA GLU A 177 -12.69 -0.02 -7.66
C GLU A 177 -13.37 1.35 -7.90
N GLU A 178 -14.71 1.39 -7.95
CA GLU A 178 -15.46 2.64 -8.06
C GLU A 178 -15.11 3.59 -6.89
N VAL A 179 -15.15 3.08 -5.66
CA VAL A 179 -14.90 3.89 -4.46
C VAL A 179 -13.45 4.34 -4.35
N ARG A 180 -12.48 3.53 -4.81
CA ARG A 180 -11.05 3.94 -4.90
C ARG A 180 -10.92 5.21 -5.74
N GLN A 181 -11.52 5.22 -6.94
CA GLN A 181 -11.47 6.37 -7.83
C GLN A 181 -12.15 7.60 -7.19
N GLU A 182 -13.31 7.41 -6.56
CA GLU A 182 -14.01 8.48 -5.85
C GLU A 182 -13.18 9.08 -4.70
N LEU A 183 -12.49 8.24 -3.91
CA LEU A 183 -11.61 8.71 -2.83
C LEU A 183 -10.46 9.56 -3.37
N ARG A 184 -9.84 9.15 -4.48
CA ARG A 184 -8.76 9.90 -5.12
C ARG A 184 -9.27 11.23 -5.69
N GLU A 185 -10.42 11.23 -6.34
CA GLU A 185 -11.06 12.46 -6.84
C GLU A 185 -11.38 13.43 -5.70
N LEU A 186 -11.99 12.93 -4.62
CA LEU A 186 -12.34 13.70 -3.43
C LEU A 186 -11.11 14.33 -2.79
N GLN A 187 -10.03 13.57 -2.64
CA GLN A 187 -8.78 14.08 -2.09
C GLN A 187 -8.21 15.22 -2.95
N ARG A 188 -8.20 15.05 -4.28
CA ARG A 188 -7.71 16.09 -5.22
C ARG A 188 -8.59 17.34 -5.22
N GLN A 189 -9.91 17.19 -5.13
CA GLN A 189 -10.85 18.31 -5.10
C GLN A 189 -10.77 19.11 -3.79
N THR A 190 -10.52 18.43 -2.66
CA THR A 190 -10.50 19.05 -1.33
C THR A 190 -9.10 19.49 -0.88
N ASN A 191 -8.06 18.97 -1.53
CA ASN A 191 -6.65 19.15 -1.15
C ASN A 191 -6.37 18.80 0.32
N LEU A 192 -7.15 17.86 0.86
CA LEU A 192 -6.99 17.37 2.22
C LEU A 192 -5.90 16.31 2.30
N THR A 193 -5.30 16.18 3.48
CA THR A 193 -4.29 15.16 3.76
C THR A 193 -4.99 13.88 4.19
N PHE A 194 -4.71 12.78 3.51
CA PHE A 194 -5.31 11.47 3.78
C PHE A 194 -4.24 10.53 4.33
N ILE A 195 -4.53 9.86 5.45
CA ILE A 195 -3.73 8.73 5.92
C ILE A 195 -4.60 7.47 5.86
N TYR A 196 -4.22 6.56 4.97
CA TYR A 196 -5.00 5.39 4.60
C TYR A 196 -4.33 4.11 5.08
N VAL A 197 -5.02 3.29 5.87
CA VAL A 197 -4.54 1.98 6.29
C VAL A 197 -5.16 0.92 5.41
N THR A 198 -4.32 0.03 4.87
CA THR A 198 -4.79 -1.15 4.13
C THR A 198 -3.81 -2.32 4.23
N HIS A 199 -4.33 -3.51 4.00
CA HIS A 199 -3.56 -4.72 3.76
C HIS A 199 -3.52 -5.08 2.26
N ASP A 200 -4.30 -4.38 1.43
CA ASP A 200 -4.38 -4.59 -0.03
C ASP A 200 -3.30 -3.73 -0.72
N GLN A 201 -2.43 -4.42 -1.46
CA GLN A 201 -1.29 -3.79 -2.14
C GLN A 201 -1.73 -2.97 -3.35
N GLU A 202 -2.76 -3.42 -4.06
CA GLU A 202 -3.29 -2.71 -5.23
C GLU A 202 -3.88 -1.38 -4.80
N GLU A 203 -4.58 -1.34 -3.66
CA GLU A 203 -5.08 -0.09 -3.07
C GLU A 203 -3.97 0.91 -2.81
N ALA A 204 -2.93 0.46 -2.08
CA ALA A 204 -1.83 1.32 -1.72
C ALA A 204 -1.09 1.83 -2.95
N LEU A 205 -0.85 0.98 -3.96
CA LEU A 205 -0.15 1.36 -5.19
C LEU A 205 -0.98 2.29 -6.08
N ALA A 206 -2.31 2.12 -6.13
CA ALA A 206 -3.19 2.90 -7.00
C ALA A 206 -3.57 4.27 -6.44
N LEU A 207 -3.73 4.39 -5.11
CA LEU A 207 -4.28 5.60 -4.48
C LEU A 207 -3.22 6.57 -3.96
N SER A 208 -2.06 6.07 -3.58
CA SER A 208 -1.14 6.80 -2.72
C SER A 208 -0.13 7.63 -3.49
N ASP A 209 0.18 8.81 -2.97
CA ASP A 209 1.37 9.55 -3.40
C ASP A 209 2.63 8.93 -2.79
N ARG A 210 2.54 8.50 -1.52
CA ARG A 210 3.58 7.74 -0.81
C ARG A 210 2.98 6.66 0.08
N ILE A 211 3.76 5.59 0.25
CA ILE A 211 3.40 4.41 1.03
C ILE A 211 4.50 4.19 2.06
N ALA A 212 4.12 3.93 3.31
CA ALA A 212 4.99 3.29 4.30
C ALA A 212 4.63 1.81 4.39
N VAL A 213 5.59 0.95 4.06
CA VAL A 213 5.47 -0.50 4.26
C VAL A 213 5.85 -0.81 5.71
N MET A 214 4.94 -1.44 6.44
CA MET A 214 5.09 -1.77 7.86
C MET A 214 5.17 -3.27 8.06
N HIS A 215 6.07 -3.68 8.97
CA HIS A 215 6.29 -5.06 9.36
C HIS A 215 6.69 -5.13 10.83
N ASN A 216 6.05 -6.01 11.60
CA ASN A 216 6.36 -6.23 13.02
C ASN A 216 6.49 -4.92 13.84
N GLY A 217 5.59 -3.96 13.62
CA GLY A 217 5.55 -2.67 14.32
C GLY A 217 6.59 -1.66 13.82
N ARG A 218 7.41 -1.97 12.83
CA ARG A 218 8.41 -1.07 12.25
C ARG A 218 8.02 -0.62 10.85
N VAL A 219 8.59 0.50 10.44
CA VAL A 219 8.53 0.98 9.05
C VAL A 219 9.75 0.43 8.32
N GLU A 220 9.52 -0.40 7.30
CA GLU A 220 10.57 -1.04 6.51
C GLU A 220 11.06 -0.12 5.38
N GLN A 221 10.12 0.56 4.72
CA GLN A 221 10.42 1.47 3.62
C GLN A 221 9.32 2.51 3.47
N VAL A 222 9.69 3.73 3.13
CA VAL A 222 8.76 4.79 2.72
C VAL A 222 9.15 5.30 1.34
N GLY A 223 8.21 5.34 0.41
CA GLY A 223 8.49 5.76 -0.96
C GLY A 223 7.22 5.99 -1.77
N THR A 224 7.39 6.46 -3.01
CA THR A 224 6.31 6.47 -3.99
C THR A 224 5.91 5.03 -4.36
N PRO A 225 4.69 4.79 -4.87
CA PRO A 225 4.31 3.47 -5.40
C PRO A 225 5.35 2.89 -6.37
N PHE A 226 5.91 3.74 -7.25
CA PHE A 226 6.95 3.34 -8.18
C PHE A 226 8.21 2.83 -7.46
N ASN A 227 8.70 3.56 -6.45
CA ASN A 227 9.91 3.17 -5.72
C ASN A 227 9.67 1.92 -4.86
N ILE A 228 8.53 1.82 -4.18
CA ILE A 228 8.20 0.63 -3.38
C ILE A 228 8.14 -0.62 -4.26
N TYR A 229 7.57 -0.51 -5.47
CA TYR A 229 7.42 -1.65 -6.37
C TYR A 229 8.72 -1.99 -7.13
N ASN A 230 9.40 -0.99 -7.68
CA ASN A 230 10.55 -1.19 -8.59
C ASN A 230 11.91 -1.05 -7.91
N GLN A 231 11.97 -0.53 -6.68
CA GLN A 231 13.22 -0.31 -5.94
C GLN A 231 13.02 -0.67 -4.45
N PRO A 232 12.59 -1.90 -4.14
CA PRO A 232 12.49 -2.35 -2.74
C PRO A 232 13.86 -2.31 -2.07
N THR A 233 13.94 -1.81 -0.85
CA THR A 233 15.21 -1.68 -0.10
C THR A 233 15.59 -2.92 0.71
N SER A 234 14.67 -3.87 0.86
CA SER A 234 14.89 -5.13 1.56
C SER A 234 14.19 -6.29 0.86
N LEU A 235 14.67 -7.51 1.13
CA LEU A 235 14.04 -8.73 0.64
C LEU A 235 12.58 -8.83 1.11
N PHE A 236 12.29 -8.41 2.34
CA PHE A 236 10.92 -8.38 2.87
C PHE A 236 10.00 -7.52 2.00
N VAL A 237 10.38 -6.27 1.69
CA VAL A 237 9.51 -5.38 0.89
C VAL A 237 9.32 -5.94 -0.51
N ALA A 238 10.38 -6.51 -1.10
CA ALA A 238 10.33 -7.12 -2.42
C ALA A 238 9.38 -8.34 -2.49
N GLN A 239 9.38 -9.18 -1.45
CA GLN A 239 8.49 -10.33 -1.32
C GLN A 239 7.06 -9.93 -0.96
N PHE A 240 6.93 -8.86 -0.19
CA PHE A 240 5.65 -8.42 0.31
C PHE A 240 4.86 -7.66 -0.75
N VAL A 241 5.48 -6.80 -1.56
CA VAL A 241 4.79 -5.99 -2.57
C VAL A 241 4.95 -6.58 -3.97
N GLY A 242 3.87 -7.02 -4.59
CA GLY A 242 3.82 -7.56 -5.94
C GLY A 242 4.40 -8.98 -6.07
N LYS A 243 4.22 -9.60 -7.23
CA LYS A 243 4.89 -10.87 -7.56
C LYS A 243 6.34 -10.60 -7.97
N ALA A 244 7.25 -11.52 -7.64
CA ALA A 244 8.66 -11.44 -7.97
C ALA A 244 9.27 -12.85 -8.07
N ASN A 245 10.32 -12.98 -8.87
CA ASN A 245 11.22 -14.11 -8.88
C ASN A 245 12.43 -13.77 -8.01
N PHE A 246 12.89 -14.74 -7.23
CA PHE A 246 14.04 -14.61 -6.35
C PHE A 246 15.06 -15.69 -6.66
N LEU A 247 16.30 -15.29 -6.93
CA LEU A 247 17.40 -16.20 -7.18
C LEU A 247 18.54 -15.90 -6.21
N THR A 248 18.90 -16.87 -5.38
CA THR A 248 20.01 -16.72 -4.44
C THR A 248 21.33 -17.04 -5.14
N GLY A 249 22.33 -16.18 -4.93
CA GLY A 249 23.64 -16.35 -5.53
C GLY A 249 24.74 -15.67 -4.75
N ARG A 250 25.97 -15.76 -5.28
CA ARG A 250 27.17 -15.15 -4.72
C ARG A 250 27.59 -13.95 -5.55
N LEU A 251 27.81 -12.80 -4.92
CA LEU A 251 28.28 -11.60 -5.60
C LEU A 251 29.73 -11.77 -6.07
N LEU A 252 29.96 -11.81 -7.39
CA LEU A 252 31.28 -11.93 -7.97
C LEU A 252 32.00 -10.57 -8.09
N GLY A 253 31.24 -9.51 -8.31
CA GLY A 253 31.79 -8.16 -8.44
C GLY A 253 30.76 -7.12 -8.87
N VAL A 254 31.15 -5.86 -8.75
CA VAL A 254 30.37 -4.69 -9.17
C VAL A 254 31.25 -3.83 -10.08
N ASP A 255 30.74 -3.48 -11.26
CA ASP A 255 31.34 -2.58 -12.23
C ASP A 255 30.35 -1.45 -12.57
N GLY A 256 30.62 -0.26 -12.05
CA GLY A 256 29.68 0.87 -12.11
C GLY A 256 28.32 0.51 -11.49
N ASP A 257 27.26 0.65 -12.28
CA ASP A 257 25.88 0.38 -11.87
C ASP A 257 25.46 -1.09 -12.05
N ILE A 258 26.38 -1.97 -12.49
CA ILE A 258 26.09 -3.37 -12.78
C ILE A 258 26.84 -4.29 -11.83
N ALA A 259 26.11 -5.21 -11.20
CA ALA A 259 26.65 -6.32 -10.44
C ALA A 259 26.61 -7.62 -11.26
N THR A 260 27.62 -8.47 -11.07
CA THR A 260 27.62 -9.85 -11.56
C THR A 260 27.44 -10.80 -10.39
N VAL A 261 26.41 -11.64 -10.45
CA VAL A 261 26.06 -12.61 -9.40
C VAL A 261 26.08 -14.02 -9.97
N GLU A 262 26.79 -14.93 -9.31
CA GLU A 262 26.79 -16.36 -9.65
C GLU A 262 25.60 -17.07 -9.00
N VAL A 263 24.68 -17.57 -9.81
CA VAL A 263 23.53 -18.38 -9.39
C VAL A 263 23.66 -19.76 -10.01
N ASN A 264 23.76 -20.82 -9.18
CA ASN A 264 23.92 -22.21 -9.63
C ASN A 264 25.04 -22.39 -10.69
N GLY A 265 26.18 -21.71 -10.51
CA GLY A 265 27.33 -21.77 -11.41
C GLY A 265 27.18 -20.95 -12.70
N ARG A 266 26.18 -20.07 -12.80
CA ARG A 266 25.98 -19.17 -13.94
C ARG A 266 26.11 -17.70 -13.53
N PRO A 267 26.94 -16.89 -14.21
CA PRO A 267 27.01 -15.45 -13.95
C PRO A 267 25.80 -14.76 -14.57
N LEU A 268 25.11 -13.94 -13.78
CA LEU A 268 23.98 -13.12 -14.19
C LEU A 268 24.27 -11.66 -13.88
N LYS A 269 23.88 -10.76 -14.79
CA LYS A 269 23.99 -9.31 -14.61
C LYS A 269 22.74 -8.74 -13.95
N ALA A 270 22.92 -7.79 -13.06
CA ALA A 270 21.85 -7.09 -12.35
C ALA A 270 22.26 -5.65 -12.02
N ILE A 271 21.31 -4.78 -11.70
CA ILE A 271 21.60 -3.47 -11.11
C ILE A 271 22.30 -3.68 -9.77
N ALA A 272 23.41 -2.96 -9.58
CA ALA A 272 24.19 -2.98 -8.36
C ALA A 272 23.34 -2.57 -7.13
N PRO A 273 23.61 -3.16 -5.95
CA PRO A 273 22.89 -2.80 -4.74
C PRO A 273 23.19 -1.34 -4.37
N THR A 274 22.18 -0.61 -3.88
CA THR A 274 22.34 0.79 -3.46
C THR A 274 23.32 0.95 -2.29
N SER A 275 23.45 -0.09 -1.46
CA SER A 275 24.42 -0.15 -0.36
C SER A 275 25.58 -1.06 -0.75
N PRO A 276 26.84 -0.68 -0.48
CA PRO A 276 27.99 -1.53 -0.76
C PRO A 276 27.85 -2.88 -0.06
N LEU A 277 28.02 -3.96 -0.81
CA LEU A 277 28.10 -5.32 -0.28
C LEU A 277 29.54 -5.79 -0.32
N GLN A 278 29.90 -6.68 0.61
CA GLN A 278 31.21 -7.31 0.59
C GLN A 278 31.34 -8.21 -0.65
N PRO A 279 32.52 -8.30 -1.27
CA PRO A 279 32.80 -9.33 -2.26
C PRO A 279 32.46 -10.72 -1.70
N ASP A 280 32.00 -11.63 -2.56
CA ASP A 280 31.56 -12.98 -2.19
C ASP A 280 30.35 -13.04 -1.22
N ALA A 281 29.69 -11.91 -0.94
CA ALA A 281 28.46 -11.93 -0.15
C ALA A 281 27.38 -12.76 -0.84
N THR A 282 26.63 -13.53 -0.04
CA THR A 282 25.38 -14.14 -0.47
C THR A 282 24.34 -13.05 -0.67
N VAL A 283 23.73 -13.02 -1.84
CA VAL A 283 22.74 -12.02 -2.25
C VAL A 283 21.54 -12.67 -2.90
N THR A 284 20.44 -11.92 -2.99
CA THR A 284 19.24 -12.34 -3.71
C THR A 284 19.04 -11.44 -4.92
N LEU A 285 19.02 -12.02 -6.11
CA LEU A 285 18.52 -11.35 -7.30
C LEU A 285 17.00 -11.34 -7.27
N MET A 286 16.41 -10.19 -7.55
CA MET A 286 14.97 -10.01 -7.62
C MET A 286 14.58 -9.50 -9.02
N ILE A 287 13.66 -10.21 -9.66
CA ILE A 287 13.18 -9.88 -11.01
C ILE A 287 11.65 -9.98 -11.02
N ARG A 288 11.00 -8.89 -11.44
CA ARG A 288 9.53 -8.89 -11.60
C ARG A 288 9.11 -9.77 -12.79
N PRO A 289 8.07 -10.61 -12.68
CA PRO A 289 7.65 -11.50 -13.76
C PRO A 289 7.38 -10.80 -15.08
N GLU A 290 6.83 -9.58 -15.03
CA GLU A 290 6.55 -8.74 -16.19
C GLU A 290 7.78 -8.13 -16.85
N ARG A 291 8.97 -8.32 -16.27
CA ARG A 291 10.25 -7.93 -16.86
C ARG A 291 10.98 -9.10 -17.51
N LEU A 292 10.53 -10.33 -17.27
CA LEU A 292 11.01 -11.50 -17.99
C LEU A 292 10.28 -11.59 -19.34
N ARG A 293 10.99 -12.05 -20.36
CA ARG A 293 10.41 -12.32 -21.68
C ARG A 293 10.51 -13.81 -21.98
N LEU A 294 9.42 -14.38 -22.50
CA LEU A 294 9.41 -15.75 -23.01
C LEU A 294 9.77 -15.73 -24.50
N ASN A 295 10.73 -16.58 -24.89
CA ASN A 295 11.35 -16.66 -26.21
C ASN A 295 11.74 -15.29 -26.77
N PRO A 296 12.59 -14.51 -26.06
CA PRO A 296 13.05 -13.23 -26.57
C PRO A 296 13.90 -13.42 -27.84
N ALA A 297 13.94 -12.39 -28.68
CA ALA A 297 14.96 -12.31 -29.73
C ALA A 297 16.38 -12.33 -29.12
N GLU A 298 17.37 -12.74 -29.92
CA GLU A 298 18.77 -12.77 -29.48
C GLU A 298 19.25 -11.39 -28.96
N GLY A 299 20.24 -11.42 -28.05
CA GLY A 299 20.90 -10.21 -27.55
C GLY A 299 20.45 -9.72 -26.17
N MET A 300 19.64 -10.48 -25.44
CA MET A 300 19.38 -10.22 -24.01
C MET A 300 20.65 -10.47 -23.18
N GLU A 301 20.91 -9.64 -22.19
CA GLU A 301 22.09 -9.78 -21.32
C GLU A 301 22.05 -11.03 -20.46
N ASN A 302 20.86 -11.44 -20.02
CA ASN A 302 20.63 -12.67 -19.31
C ASN A 302 19.62 -13.52 -20.09
N ALA A 303 19.93 -14.80 -20.27
CA ALA A 303 19.03 -15.76 -20.91
C ALA A 303 19.24 -17.17 -20.35
N ILE A 304 18.14 -17.92 -20.20
CA ILE A 304 18.16 -19.29 -19.69
C ILE A 304 17.14 -20.15 -20.41
N ALA A 305 17.56 -21.34 -20.82
CA ALA A 305 16.67 -22.35 -21.36
C ALA A 305 15.93 -23.08 -20.23
N GLY A 306 14.66 -23.40 -20.45
CA GLY A 306 13.84 -24.12 -19.49
C GLY A 306 12.62 -24.80 -20.12
N LYS A 307 11.88 -25.53 -19.29
CA LYS A 307 10.67 -26.23 -19.68
C LYS A 307 9.44 -25.52 -19.12
N LEU A 308 8.50 -25.16 -19.98
CA LEU A 308 7.22 -24.62 -19.57
C LEU A 308 6.42 -25.69 -18.81
N THR A 309 5.99 -25.38 -17.58
CA THR A 309 5.25 -26.32 -16.71
C THR A 309 3.81 -25.93 -16.50
N HIS A 310 3.52 -24.62 -16.43
CA HIS A 310 2.17 -24.12 -16.21
C HIS A 310 1.93 -22.82 -16.95
N VAL A 311 0.71 -22.62 -17.42
CA VAL A 311 0.24 -21.38 -18.05
C VAL A 311 -1.14 -21.04 -17.46
N THR A 312 -1.29 -19.82 -16.99
CA THR A 312 -2.54 -19.31 -16.42
C THR A 312 -2.93 -18.01 -17.12
N TYR A 313 -4.18 -17.91 -17.57
CA TYR A 313 -4.74 -16.66 -18.06
C TYR A 313 -5.32 -15.84 -16.89
N ILE A 314 -4.91 -14.58 -16.80
CA ILE A 314 -5.38 -13.61 -15.81
C ILE A 314 -5.91 -12.41 -16.58
N GLY A 315 -7.13 -12.54 -17.10
CA GLY A 315 -7.74 -11.52 -17.97
C GLY A 315 -6.94 -11.35 -19.27
N GLN A 316 -6.29 -10.19 -19.43
CA GLN A 316 -5.46 -9.87 -20.60
C GLN A 316 -4.00 -10.34 -20.45
N LEU A 317 -3.61 -10.75 -19.25
CA LEU A 317 -2.28 -11.23 -18.94
C LEU A 317 -2.21 -12.75 -19.05
N LEU A 318 -1.05 -13.23 -19.48
CA LEU A 318 -0.65 -14.61 -19.42
C LEU A 318 0.50 -14.73 -18.42
N GLU A 319 0.33 -15.62 -17.44
CA GLU A 319 1.35 -15.99 -16.46
C GLU A 319 1.86 -17.39 -16.78
N ALA A 320 3.16 -17.52 -17.03
CA ALA A 320 3.82 -18.78 -17.35
C ALA A 320 4.84 -19.13 -16.26
N SER A 321 4.89 -20.40 -15.87
CA SER A 321 5.95 -20.96 -15.02
C SER A 321 6.90 -21.80 -15.86
N VAL A 322 8.18 -21.52 -15.78
CA VAL A 322 9.24 -22.20 -16.53
C VAL A 322 10.27 -22.77 -15.56
N GLU A 323 10.46 -24.08 -15.59
CA GLU A 323 11.52 -24.74 -14.82
C GLU A 323 12.86 -24.61 -15.55
N THR A 324 13.84 -24.01 -14.86
CA THR A 324 15.17 -23.72 -15.42
C THR A 324 16.27 -24.26 -14.50
N PRO A 325 17.53 -24.33 -14.96
CA PRO A 325 18.67 -24.60 -14.07
C PRO A 325 18.86 -23.58 -12.93
N LEU A 326 18.24 -22.39 -13.02
CA LEU A 326 18.24 -21.38 -11.95
C LEU A 326 17.12 -21.62 -10.92
N GLY A 327 16.19 -22.53 -11.21
CA GLY A 327 14.94 -22.74 -10.46
C GLY A 327 13.71 -22.42 -11.31
N SER A 328 12.55 -22.42 -10.65
CA SER A 328 11.25 -22.09 -11.28
C SER A 328 11.11 -20.59 -11.45
N LEU A 329 10.96 -20.12 -12.69
CA LEU A 329 10.77 -18.71 -13.04
C LEU A 329 9.33 -18.47 -13.51
N ARG A 330 8.69 -17.46 -12.92
CA ARG A 330 7.39 -16.94 -13.33
C ARG A 330 7.57 -15.77 -14.29
N VAL A 331 6.95 -15.84 -15.46
CA VAL A 331 6.94 -14.82 -16.50
C VAL A 331 5.51 -14.30 -16.67
N THR A 332 5.32 -12.99 -16.75
CA THR A 332 4.01 -12.39 -17.01
C THR A 332 4.09 -11.50 -18.25
N GLN A 333 3.19 -11.70 -19.22
CA GLN A 333 3.17 -10.89 -20.45
C GLN A 333 1.75 -10.78 -21.02
N LEU A 334 1.54 -9.86 -21.96
CA LEU A 334 0.25 -9.72 -22.63
C LEU A 334 -0.07 -10.99 -23.44
N GLY A 335 -1.26 -11.55 -23.27
CA GLY A 335 -1.65 -12.82 -23.89
C GLY A 335 -1.53 -12.84 -25.42
N ASN A 336 -1.78 -11.69 -26.05
CA ASN A 336 -1.72 -11.55 -27.51
C ASN A 336 -0.29 -11.50 -28.07
N ALA A 337 0.73 -11.30 -27.23
CA ALA A 337 2.12 -11.14 -27.66
C ALA A 337 2.73 -12.42 -28.26
N LEU A 338 2.09 -13.58 -28.04
CA LEU A 338 2.62 -14.89 -28.43
C LEU A 338 1.99 -15.46 -29.71
N GLY A 339 1.05 -14.76 -30.34
CA GLY A 339 0.47 -15.11 -31.65
C GLY A 339 -0.32 -16.42 -31.74
N ASN A 340 -0.15 -17.34 -30.78
CA ASN A 340 -0.78 -18.66 -30.70
C ASN A 340 -1.24 -18.92 -29.25
N ASP A 341 -2.34 -19.65 -29.10
CA ASP A 341 -2.86 -20.04 -27.79
C ASP A 341 -1.92 -21.02 -27.08
N LEU A 342 -1.10 -20.50 -26.17
CA LEU A 342 -0.21 -21.33 -25.35
C LEU A 342 -0.97 -22.22 -24.35
N SER A 343 -2.28 -22.03 -24.15
CA SER A 343 -3.06 -22.95 -23.30
C SER A 343 -3.42 -24.26 -23.99
N GLU A 344 -3.50 -24.28 -25.32
CA GLU A 344 -3.73 -25.51 -26.09
C GLU A 344 -2.45 -26.30 -26.34
N ARG A 345 -1.28 -25.67 -26.17
CA ARG A 345 0.01 -26.36 -26.20
C ARG A 345 0.19 -27.13 -24.89
N SER A 346 0.02 -28.45 -24.96
CA SER A 346 0.50 -29.35 -23.91
C SER A 346 1.96 -29.03 -23.55
N PRO A 347 2.42 -29.24 -22.30
CA PRO A 347 3.82 -29.10 -21.85
C PRO A 347 4.84 -30.05 -22.54
N SER A 348 4.61 -30.45 -23.79
CA SER A 348 5.40 -31.40 -24.53
C SER A 348 6.69 -30.76 -25.06
N ALA A 349 7.83 -31.19 -24.50
CA ALA A 349 9.20 -31.21 -25.04
C ALA A 349 9.84 -29.95 -25.67
N GLU A 350 9.09 -28.87 -25.94
CA GLU A 350 9.64 -27.62 -26.45
C GLU A 350 10.48 -26.94 -25.37
N THR A 351 11.72 -26.62 -25.70
CA THR A 351 12.60 -25.82 -24.86
C THR A 351 12.24 -24.36 -25.04
N PHE A 352 11.83 -23.70 -23.96
CA PHE A 352 11.56 -22.27 -23.94
C PHE A 352 12.80 -21.52 -23.46
N HIS A 353 12.97 -20.27 -23.89
CA HIS A 353 14.01 -19.38 -23.39
C HIS A 353 13.37 -18.26 -22.59
N VAL A 354 13.90 -18.00 -21.41
CA VAL A 354 13.52 -16.86 -20.57
C VAL A 354 14.69 -15.88 -20.58
N GLY A 355 14.46 -14.62 -20.93
CA GLY A 355 15.51 -13.61 -20.95
C GLY A 355 15.08 -12.25 -20.40
N TRP A 356 16.05 -11.48 -19.94
CA TRP A 356 15.89 -10.16 -19.34
C TRP A 356 17.19 -9.36 -19.40
N ASN A 357 17.10 -8.05 -19.21
CA ASN A 357 18.27 -7.17 -19.14
C ASN A 357 18.72 -6.98 -17.68
N ALA A 358 19.97 -6.55 -17.48
CA ALA A 358 20.49 -6.26 -16.14
C ALA A 358 19.65 -5.18 -15.44
N ALA A 359 19.17 -4.19 -16.19
CA ALA A 359 18.32 -3.10 -15.70
C ALA A 359 16.96 -3.55 -15.12
N ASP A 360 16.55 -4.79 -15.39
CA ASP A 360 15.30 -5.39 -14.93
C ASP A 360 15.47 -6.27 -13.68
N CYS A 361 16.71 -6.43 -13.22
CA CYS A 361 17.10 -7.32 -12.13
C CYS A 361 17.80 -6.52 -11.03
N LEU A 362 17.38 -6.66 -9.78
CA LEU A 362 17.98 -5.97 -8.64
C LEU A 362 18.77 -6.95 -7.77
N VAL A 363 19.90 -6.48 -7.22
CA VAL A 363 20.58 -7.18 -6.13
C VAL A 363 20.04 -6.68 -4.79
N LEU A 364 19.52 -7.60 -3.98
CA LEU A 364 19.08 -7.36 -2.62
C LEU A 364 19.99 -8.09 -1.62
N PRO A 365 20.21 -7.53 -0.41
CA PRO A 365 20.81 -8.28 0.68
C PRO A 365 20.01 -9.56 0.98
N PHE A 366 20.70 -10.62 1.41
CA PHE A 366 20.06 -11.91 1.71
C PHE A 366 19.17 -11.87 2.97
N SER A 367 19.45 -10.97 3.93
CA SER A 367 18.71 -10.78 5.19
C SER A 367 18.42 -9.31 5.46
#